data_AF-A0A9E2XBU5-F1
#
_entry.id   AF-A0A9E2XBU5-F1
#
_cell.length_a   1.000
_cell.length_b   1.000
_cell.length_c   1.000
_cell.angle_alpha   90.00
_cell.angle_beta   90.00
_cell.angle_gamma   90.00
#
_symmetry.space_group_name_H-M   'P 1'
#
loop_
_entity.id
_entity.type
_entity.pdbx_description
1 polymer ?
#
loop_
_entity_poly.entity_id
_entity_poly.type
_entity_poly.pdbx_seq_one_letter_code
_entity_poly.pdbx_strand_id
1 'polypeptide(L)'
;MNGDLRTPLARARGLGSAKQGVHHWWAQRLSAVALVPLVVWFAVSLVMLSGADYGVVRAWIGAPLAMVLLILTIVVGLYHAQLGMQVVIEDYVH
;
A
#
# COMPACT_ATOMS: atom_id res chain seq x y z
N MET A 1 -5.38 38.52 28.19
CA MET A 1 -6.11 37.33 27.70
C MET A 1 -6.85 37.72 26.42
N ASN A 2 -6.20 37.62 25.25
CA ASN A 2 -6.90 37.87 23.98
C ASN A 2 -7.64 36.59 23.60
N GLY A 3 -8.92 36.54 23.93
CA GLY A 3 -9.84 35.49 23.50
C GLY A 3 -10.11 35.64 22.02
N ASP A 4 -9.51 34.78 21.20
CA ASP A 4 -9.82 34.67 19.78
C ASP A 4 -11.29 34.22 19.64
N LEU A 5 -12.18 35.17 19.30
CA LEU A 5 -13.64 34.99 19.20
C LEU A 5 -14.07 34.26 17.92
N ARG A 6 -13.13 33.75 17.13
CA ARG A 6 -13.44 32.99 15.92
C ARG A 6 -14.08 31.66 16.28
N THR A 7 -15.29 31.44 15.77
CA THR A 7 -15.97 30.15 15.86
C THR A 7 -15.08 29.05 15.27
N PRO A 8 -15.17 27.81 15.78
CA PRO A 8 -14.43 26.68 15.21
C PRO A 8 -14.60 26.56 13.69
N LEU A 9 -15.81 26.84 13.19
CA LEU A 9 -16.12 26.90 11.76
C LEU A 9 -15.40 28.02 11.00
N ALA A 10 -15.26 29.22 11.59
CA ALA A 10 -14.52 30.32 10.99
C ALA A 10 -13.01 30.04 10.91
N ARG A 11 -12.49 29.23 11.85
CA ARG A 11 -11.09 28.75 11.84
C ARG A 11 -10.85 27.71 10.74
N ALA A 12 -11.78 26.79 10.54
CA ALA A 12 -11.68 25.73 9.53
C ALA A 12 -11.93 26.20 8.08
N ARG A 13 -12.83 27.18 7.88
CA ARG A 13 -13.22 27.67 6.53
C ARG A 13 -12.09 28.37 5.74
N GLY A 14 -10.99 28.74 6.38
CA GLY A 14 -9.84 29.40 5.74
C GLY A 14 -8.66 28.48 5.38
N LEU A 15 -8.67 27.23 5.84
CA LEU A 15 -7.54 26.31 5.64
C LEU A 15 -7.57 25.57 4.30
N GLY A 16 -8.71 25.61 3.58
CA GLY A 16 -8.92 24.89 2.34
C GLY A 16 -8.78 23.37 2.50
N SER A 17 -9.07 22.61 1.44
CA SER A 17 -8.59 21.23 1.39
C SER A 17 -7.06 21.27 1.27
N ALA A 18 -6.33 20.42 2.00
CA ALA A 18 -4.90 20.22 1.77
C ALA A 18 -4.60 19.73 0.33
N LYS A 19 -5.64 19.35 -0.44
CA LYS A 19 -5.65 18.85 -1.83
C LYS A 19 -4.79 17.59 -2.10
N GLN A 20 -3.91 17.21 -1.18
CA GLN A 20 -3.03 16.04 -1.30
C GLN A 20 -3.64 14.75 -0.75
N GLY A 21 -4.58 14.84 0.21
CA GLY A 21 -5.20 13.67 0.82
C GLY A 21 -5.95 12.78 -0.19
N VAL A 22 -6.53 13.36 -1.23
CA VAL A 22 -7.26 12.62 -2.28
C VAL A 22 -6.32 11.73 -3.09
N HIS A 23 -5.13 12.22 -3.45
CA HIS A 23 -4.14 11.44 -4.19
C HIS A 23 -3.58 10.29 -3.35
N HIS A 24 -3.20 10.56 -2.10
CA HIS A 24 -2.71 9.53 -1.18
C HIS A 24 -3.77 8.45 -0.93
N TRP A 25 -5.01 8.88 -0.64
CA TRP A 25 -6.16 7.99 -0.47
C TRP A 25 -6.34 7.10 -1.70
N TRP A 26 -6.39 7.68 -2.89
CA TRP A 26 -6.64 6.95 -4.12
C TRP A 26 -5.52 5.95 -4.45
N ALA A 27 -4.26 6.36 -4.27
CA ALA A 27 -3.09 5.50 -4.44
C ALA A 27 -3.14 4.26 -3.51
N GLN A 28 -3.59 4.42 -2.26
CA GLN A 28 -3.79 3.27 -1.36
C GLN A 28 -4.84 2.29 -1.89
N ARG A 29 -5.94 2.76 -2.49
CA ARG A 29 -7.02 1.87 -3.00
C ARG A 29 -6.57 1.16 -4.27
N LEU A 30 -5.93 1.88 -5.18
CA LEU A 30 -5.40 1.28 -6.41
C LEU A 30 -4.37 0.19 -6.08
N SER A 31 -3.41 0.48 -5.18
CA SER A 31 -2.41 -0.50 -4.77
C SER A 31 -3.04 -1.69 -4.03
N ALA A 32 -4.05 -1.49 -3.19
CA ALA A 32 -4.79 -2.59 -2.56
C ALA A 32 -5.49 -3.49 -3.60
N VAL A 33 -6.21 -2.90 -4.55
CA VAL A 33 -6.91 -3.64 -5.62
C VAL A 33 -5.92 -4.42 -6.49
N ALA A 34 -4.74 -3.85 -6.78
CA ALA A 34 -3.68 -4.56 -7.48
C ALA A 34 -3.08 -5.70 -6.64
N LEU A 35 -2.91 -5.51 -5.33
CA LEU A 35 -2.33 -6.51 -4.43
C LEU A 35 -3.24 -7.71 -4.16
N VAL A 36 -4.57 -7.54 -4.14
CA VAL A 36 -5.50 -8.65 -3.90
C VAL A 36 -5.24 -9.85 -4.82
N PRO A 37 -5.28 -9.72 -6.17
CA PRO A 37 -5.00 -10.85 -7.05
C PRO A 37 -3.54 -11.31 -6.98
N LEU A 38 -2.57 -10.39 -6.81
CA LEU A 38 -1.15 -10.72 -6.72
C LEU A 38 -0.82 -11.58 -5.49
N VAL A 39 -1.35 -11.20 -4.32
CA VAL A 39 -1.14 -11.92 -3.06
C VAL A 39 -1.89 -13.25 -3.07
N VAL A 40 -3.11 -13.31 -3.61
CA VAL A 40 -3.84 -14.59 -3.77
C VAL A 40 -3.07 -15.53 -4.68
N TRP A 41 -2.60 -15.07 -5.84
CA TRP A 41 -1.76 -15.85 -6.74
C TRP A 41 -0.47 -16.32 -6.07
N PHE A 42 0.20 -15.44 -5.32
CA PHE A 42 1.44 -15.77 -4.62
C PHE A 42 1.21 -16.83 -3.53
N ALA A 43 0.16 -16.67 -2.72
CA ALA A 43 -0.20 -17.64 -1.67
C ALA A 43 -0.53 -19.01 -2.26
N VAL A 44 -1.33 -19.07 -3.34
CA VAL A 44 -1.61 -20.32 -4.05
C VAL A 44 -0.33 -20.93 -4.60
N SER A 45 0.56 -20.13 -5.19
CA SER A 45 1.85 -20.60 -5.73
C SER A 45 2.72 -21.21 -4.64
N LEU A 46 2.79 -20.60 -3.45
CA LEU A 46 3.53 -21.16 -2.31
C LEU A 46 2.98 -22.50 -1.85
N VAL A 47 1.64 -22.66 -1.81
CA VAL A 47 1.01 -23.94 -1.48
C VAL A 47 1.32 -25.01 -2.53
N MET A 48 1.26 -24.66 -3.81
CA MET A 48 1.57 -25.60 -4.92
C MET A 48 3.04 -25.99 -4.99
N LEU A 49 3.95 -25.12 -4.55
CA LEU A 49 5.39 -25.38 -4.47
C LEU A 49 5.82 -26.01 -3.13
N SER A 50 4.88 -26.30 -2.25
CA SER A 50 5.19 -26.93 -0.96
C SER A 50 5.85 -28.30 -1.16
N GLY A 51 7.04 -28.48 -0.59
CA GLY A 51 7.83 -29.70 -0.75
C GLY A 51 8.61 -29.80 -2.06
N ALA A 52 8.55 -28.79 -2.93
CA ALA A 52 9.38 -28.73 -4.14
C ALA A 52 10.87 -28.58 -3.79
N ASP A 53 11.74 -29.22 -4.57
CA ASP A 53 13.18 -29.05 -4.44
C ASP A 53 13.66 -27.68 -4.95
N TYR A 54 14.91 -27.34 -4.61
CA TYR A 54 15.54 -26.09 -5.01
C TYR A 54 15.53 -25.86 -6.54
N GLY A 55 15.76 -26.90 -7.33
CA GLY A 55 15.80 -26.80 -8.79
C GLY A 55 14.44 -26.42 -9.37
N VAL A 56 13.36 -27.01 -8.85
CA VAL A 56 11.99 -26.69 -9.25
C VAL A 56 11.64 -25.24 -8.90
N VAL A 57 11.92 -24.79 -7.68
CA VAL A 57 11.63 -23.41 -7.26
C VAL A 57 12.46 -22.41 -8.09
N ARG A 58 13.74 -22.70 -8.32
CA ARG A 58 14.63 -21.86 -9.15
C ARG A 58 14.16 -21.76 -10.59
N ALA A 59 13.66 -22.85 -11.17
CA ALA A 59 13.06 -22.85 -12.50
C ALA A 59 11.75 -22.04 -12.55
N TRP A 60 10.89 -22.18 -11.53
CA TRP A 60 9.65 -21.41 -11.42
C TRP A 60 9.91 -19.90 -11.31
N ILE A 61 10.83 -19.48 -10.43
CA ILE A 61 11.22 -18.06 -10.32
C ILE A 61 11.77 -17.54 -11.65
N GLY A 62 12.54 -18.36 -12.37
CA GLY A 62 13.11 -18.01 -13.68
C GLY A 62 12.09 -17.96 -14.83
N ALA A 63 10.86 -18.45 -14.63
CA ALA A 63 9.82 -18.37 -15.65
C ALA A 63 9.36 -16.91 -15.82
N PRO A 64 9.29 -16.37 -17.05
CA PRO A 64 9.05 -14.94 -17.27
C PRO A 64 7.80 -14.38 -16.58
N LEU A 65 6.70 -15.12 -16.61
CA LEU A 65 5.45 -14.70 -15.98
C LEU A 65 5.55 -14.66 -14.45
N ALA A 66 6.08 -15.73 -13.83
CA ALA A 66 6.25 -15.79 -12.39
C ALA A 66 7.22 -14.70 -11.91
N MET A 67 8.32 -14.48 -12.62
CA MET A 67 9.27 -13.40 -12.35
C MET A 67 8.59 -12.03 -12.33
N VAL A 68 7.81 -11.71 -13.36
CA VAL A 68 7.10 -10.42 -13.45
C VAL A 68 6.10 -10.27 -12.30
N LEU A 69 5.30 -11.30 -12.03
CA LEU A 69 4.30 -11.26 -10.95
C LEU A 69 4.95 -11.16 -9.57
N LEU A 70 6.08 -11.82 -9.34
CA LEU A 70 6.88 -11.70 -8.11
C LEU A 70 7.39 -10.26 -7.92
N ILE A 71 8.00 -9.68 -8.96
CA ILE A 71 8.51 -8.30 -8.93
C ILE A 71 7.35 -7.33 -8.64
N LEU A 72 6.21 -7.49 -9.33
CA LEU A 72 5.03 -6.66 -9.09
C LEU A 72 4.50 -6.80 -7.66
N THR A 73 4.43 -8.02 -7.14
CA THR A 73 4.00 -8.28 -5.76
C THR A 73 4.89 -7.54 -4.75
N ILE A 74 6.21 -7.60 -4.94
CA ILE A 74 7.19 -6.92 -4.07
C ILE A 74 7.05 -5.40 -4.18
N VAL A 75 7.12 -4.86 -5.40
CA VAL A 75 7.16 -3.41 -5.62
C VAL A 75 5.85 -2.75 -5.18
N VAL A 76 4.70 -3.31 -5.59
CA VAL A 76 3.40 -2.77 -5.20
C VAL A 76 3.16 -2.98 -3.70
N GLY A 77 3.62 -4.10 -3.13
CA GLY A 77 3.53 -4.39 -1.70
C GLY A 77 4.28 -3.37 -0.85
N LEU A 78 5.53 -3.09 -1.21
CA LEU A 78 6.35 -2.07 -0.55
C LEU A 78 5.74 -0.67 -0.67
N TYR A 79 5.24 -0.32 -1.86
CA TYR A 79 4.56 0.96 -2.06
C TYR A 79 3.31 1.09 -1.19
N HIS A 80 2.46 0.06 -1.16
CA HIS A 80 1.26 0.04 -0.32
C HIS A 80 1.62 0.13 1.17
N ALA A 81 2.64 -0.61 1.62
CA ALA A 81 3.12 -0.58 3.00
C ALA A 81 3.65 0.81 3.39
N GLN A 82 4.39 1.48 2.50
CA GLN A 82 4.87 2.85 2.73
C GLN A 82 3.71 3.83 2.88
N LEU A 83 2.69 3.76 2.00
CA LEU A 83 1.51 4.61 2.10
C LEU A 83 0.73 4.35 3.40
N GLY A 84 0.57 3.08 3.80
CA GLY A 84 -0.12 2.72 5.04
C GLY A 84 0.64 3.17 6.29
N MET A 85 1.96 3.00 6.29
CA MET A 85 2.83 3.43 7.40
C MET A 85 2.79 4.95 7.59
N GLN A 86 2.71 5.72 6.50
CA GLN A 86 2.54 7.17 6.59
C GLN A 86 1.29 7.54 7.41
N VAL A 87 0.14 6.91 7.15
CA VAL A 87 -1.10 7.15 7.90
C VAL A 87 -0.92 6.79 9.37
N VAL A 88 -0.31 5.64 9.67
CA VAL A 88 -0.06 5.22 11.07
C VAL A 88 0.83 6.24 11.81
N ILE A 89 1.88 6.75 11.17
CA ILE A 89 2.75 7.76 11.78
C ILE A 89 1.98 9.05 12.03
N GLU A 90 1.24 9.53 11.02
CA GLU A 90 0.43 10.76 11.09
C GLU A 90 -0.64 10.68 12.19
N ASP A 91 -1.19 9.50 12.48
CA ASP A 91 -2.25 9.31 13.49
C ASP A 91 -1.70 9.14 14.92
N TYR A 92 -0.50 8.59 15.10
CA TYR A 92 -0.04 8.09 16.41
C TYR A 92 1.25 8.70 16.95
N VAL A 93 2.01 9.47 16.17
CA VAL A 93 3.28 10.08 16.63
C VAL A 93 3.12 11.60 16.74
N HIS A 94 3.24 12.14 17.97
CA HIS A 94 3.10 13.57 18.30
C HIS A 94 4.37 14.13 18.94
#